data_AF-A0A227J0F1-F1
#
_entry.id   AF-A0A227J0F1-F1
#
_cell.length_a   1.000
_cell.length_b   1.000
_cell.length_c   1.000
_cell.angle_alpha   90.00
_cell.angle_beta   90.00
_cell.angle_gamma   90.00
#
_symmetry.space_group_name_H-M   'P 1'
#
loop_
_entity.id
_entity.type
_entity.pdbx_description
1 polymer ?
#
loop_
_entity_poly.entity_id
_entity_poly.type
_entity_poly.pdbx_seq_one_letter_code
_entity_poly.pdbx_strand_id
1 'polypeptide(L)'
;MFAHVDAGKTTSTERILKLTGKIHKIGDTHDGSTTTDFMEQEAERGITIQSAATTCFWNDHRLNIIDTPGHVDFTIEVYRSLKVLDGGIG
;
A
#
# COMPACT_ATOMS: atom_id res chain seq x y z
N MET A 1 0.46 4.81 3.77
CA MET A 1 -0.67 5.63 3.27
C MET A 1 -1.92 5.20 4.00
N PHE A 2 -2.77 6.14 4.40
CA PHE A 2 -3.99 5.85 5.16
C PHE A 2 -5.13 6.76 4.68
N ALA A 3 -6.23 6.15 4.28
CA ALA A 3 -7.40 6.80 3.68
C ALA A 3 -8.55 5.78 3.64
N HIS A 4 -9.78 6.24 3.43
CA HIS A 4 -10.98 5.38 3.34
C HIS A 4 -10.87 4.30 2.24
N VAL A 5 -11.78 3.31 2.24
CA VAL A 5 -11.85 2.29 1.18
C VAL A 5 -11.99 2.98 -0.19
N ASP A 6 -11.40 2.39 -1.23
CA ASP A 6 -11.37 2.89 -2.61
C ASP A 6 -10.69 4.25 -2.83
N ALA A 7 -9.95 4.78 -1.85
CA ALA A 7 -9.17 6.02 -2.01
C ALA A 7 -7.89 5.89 -2.86
N GLY A 8 -7.66 4.76 -3.52
CA GLY A 8 -6.50 4.54 -4.40
C GLY A 8 -5.14 4.45 -3.68
N LYS A 9 -5.12 4.01 -2.40
CA LYS A 9 -3.89 3.82 -1.62
C LYS A 9 -2.91 2.87 -2.31
N THR A 10 -3.38 1.67 -2.65
CA THR A 10 -2.62 0.60 -3.29
C THR A 10 -2.13 1.02 -4.68
N THR A 11 -3.00 1.64 -5.49
CA THR A 11 -2.63 2.22 -6.78
C THR A 11 -1.54 3.29 -6.67
N SER A 12 -1.59 4.11 -5.60
CA SER A 12 -0.57 5.13 -5.35
C SER A 12 0.76 4.52 -4.92
N THR A 13 0.73 3.49 -4.08
CA THR A 13 1.92 2.70 -3.71
C THR A 13 2.61 2.12 -4.94
N GLU A 14 1.85 1.48 -5.84
CA GLU A 14 2.35 0.92 -7.10
C GLU A 14 3.01 1.99 -7.98
N ARG A 15 2.41 3.19 -8.07
CA ARG A 15 3.01 4.31 -8.81
C ARG A 15 4.32 4.79 -8.19
N ILE A 16 4.40 4.92 -6.87
CA ILE A 16 5.64 5.31 -6.19
C ILE A 16 6.73 4.28 -6.44
N LEU A 17 6.41 2.98 -6.35
CA LEU A 17 7.34 1.90 -6.63
C LEU A 17 7.81 1.90 -8.09
N LYS A 18 6.92 2.22 -9.04
CA LYS A 18 7.27 2.33 -10.45
C LYS A 18 8.18 3.54 -10.73
N LEU A 19 7.86 4.70 -10.16
CA LEU A 19 8.65 5.93 -10.33
C LEU A 19 10.05 5.81 -9.73
N THR A 20 10.17 5.11 -8.60
CA THR A 20 11.47 4.82 -7.96
C THR A 20 12.25 3.69 -8.64
N GLY A 21 11.69 3.08 -9.70
CA GLY A 21 12.32 1.98 -10.43
C GLY A 21 12.34 0.65 -9.68
N LYS A 22 11.65 0.53 -8.54
CA LYS A 22 11.62 -0.71 -7.75
C LYS A 22 10.79 -1.82 -8.41
N ILE A 23 9.77 -1.45 -9.17
CA ILE A 23 8.98 -2.38 -10.00
C ILE A 23 9.02 -1.96 -11.47
N HIS A 24 9.08 -2.93 -12.37
CA HIS A 24 9.14 -2.68 -13.82
C HIS A 24 7.77 -2.65 -14.50
N LYS A 25 6.71 -3.09 -13.83
CA LYS A 25 5.32 -3.03 -14.28
C LYS A 25 4.45 -2.58 -13.12
N ILE A 26 3.37 -1.84 -13.41
CA ILE A 26 2.35 -1.46 -12.42
C ILE A 26 1.32 -2.58 -12.40
N GLY A 27 0.98 -3.08 -11.20
CA GLY A 27 -0.15 -3.97 -10.99
C GLY A 27 -1.46 -3.21 -10.83
N ASP A 28 -2.57 -3.86 -11.18
CA ASP A 28 -3.93 -3.36 -10.95
C ASP A 28 -4.57 -4.14 -9.79
N THR A 29 -5.23 -3.41 -8.89
CA THR A 29 -6.00 -3.97 -7.76
C THR A 29 -7.19 -4.79 -8.24
N HIS A 30 -7.78 -4.43 -9.39
CA HIS A 30 -8.90 -5.18 -9.96
C HIS A 30 -8.46 -6.52 -10.56
N ASP A 31 -7.22 -6.61 -11.01
CA ASP A 31 -6.63 -7.83 -11.59
C ASP A 31 -5.84 -8.64 -10.54
N GLY A 32 -5.82 -8.19 -9.27
CA GLY A 32 -5.10 -8.86 -8.19
C GLY A 32 -3.59 -8.96 -8.42
N SER A 33 -3.01 -8.05 -9.21
CA SER A 33 -1.63 -8.13 -9.70
C SER A 33 -0.69 -7.15 -9.01
N THR A 34 -1.15 -6.50 -7.93
CA THR A 34 -0.35 -5.52 -7.18
C THR A 34 0.79 -6.20 -6.43
N THR A 35 1.84 -5.44 -6.14
CA THR A 35 3.02 -5.95 -5.44
C THR A 35 2.77 -6.13 -3.94
N THR A 36 1.69 -5.53 -3.42
CA THR A 36 1.42 -5.41 -1.99
C THR A 36 0.25 -6.24 -1.49
N ASP A 37 -0.65 -6.67 -2.37
CA ASP A 37 -1.76 -7.56 -2.01
C ASP A 37 -1.27 -9.01 -2.17
N PHE A 38 -1.07 -9.72 -1.05
CA PHE A 38 -0.48 -11.07 -1.04
C PHE A 38 -1.52 -12.17 -0.81
N MET A 39 -2.74 -11.81 -0.40
CA MET A 39 -3.80 -12.77 -0.13
C MET A 39 -4.70 -12.92 -1.36
N GLU A 40 -5.11 -14.15 -1.67
CA GLU A 40 -6.08 -14.46 -2.73
C GLU A 40 -7.40 -13.69 -2.51
N GLN A 41 -7.80 -13.49 -1.26
CA GLN A 41 -8.99 -12.72 -0.87
C GLN A 41 -8.86 -11.22 -1.16
N GLU A 42 -7.65 -10.66 -1.12
CA GLU A 42 -7.40 -9.26 -1.48
C GLU A 42 -7.56 -9.08 -2.98
N ALA A 43 -6.99 -9.99 -3.77
CA ALA A 43 -7.13 -10.04 -5.22
C ALA A 43 -8.59 -10.25 -5.68
N GLU A 44 -9.31 -11.20 -5.08
CA GLU A 44 -10.71 -11.48 -5.42
C GLU A 44 -11.65 -10.31 -5.14
N ARG A 45 -11.33 -9.49 -4.13
CA ARG A 45 -12.20 -8.40 -3.65
C ARG A 45 -11.72 -7.01 -4.06
N GLY A 46 -10.51 -6.89 -4.58
CA GLY A 46 -9.88 -5.61 -4.93
C GLY A 46 -9.67 -4.68 -3.71
N ILE A 47 -9.50 -5.24 -2.51
CA ILE A 47 -9.28 -4.47 -1.28
C ILE A 47 -8.00 -4.94 -0.57
N THR A 48 -7.31 -4.02 0.11
CA THR A 48 -6.21 -4.35 1.02
C THR A 48 -6.78 -4.75 2.39
N ILE A 49 -6.45 -5.96 2.84
CA ILE A 49 -6.88 -6.58 4.11
C ILE A 49 -5.74 -6.57 5.12
N GLN A 50 -4.51 -6.82 4.66
CA GLN A 50 -3.31 -6.82 5.49
C GLN A 50 -2.36 -5.69 5.06
N SER A 51 -1.68 -5.09 6.04
CA SER A 51 -0.68 -4.07 5.76
C SER A 51 0.56 -4.67 5.11
N ALA A 52 1.04 -4.01 4.05
CA ALA A 52 2.27 -4.38 3.35
C ALA A 52 3.33 -3.30 3.56
N ALA A 53 4.56 -3.70 3.87
CA ALA A 53 5.69 -2.78 4.03
C ALA A 53 6.70 -2.96 2.89
N THR A 54 7.08 -1.86 2.24
CA THR A 54 8.08 -1.86 1.17
C THR A 54 9.00 -0.65 1.27
N THR A 55 10.28 -0.86 0.99
CA THR A 55 11.29 0.20 0.98
C THR A 55 11.67 0.59 -0.45
N CYS A 56 11.67 1.88 -0.79
CA CYS A 56 12.23 2.38 -2.04
C CYS A 56 13.23 3.52 -1.78
N PHE A 57 14.00 3.87 -2.81
CA PHE A 57 14.98 4.96 -2.73
C PHE A 57 14.62 6.05 -3.74
N TRP A 58 14.73 7.31 -3.31
CA TRP A 58 14.50 8.47 -4.16
C TRP A 58 15.45 9.59 -3.75
N ASN A 59 16.25 10.12 -4.69
CA ASN A 59 17.21 11.21 -4.46
C ASN A 59 18.08 10.98 -3.20
N ASP A 60 18.74 9.82 -3.09
CA ASP A 60 19.54 9.41 -1.91
C ASP A 60 18.79 9.30 -0.57
N HIS A 61 17.46 9.47 -0.58
CA HIS A 61 16.60 9.22 0.58
C HIS A 61 16.00 7.82 0.53
N ARG A 62 15.96 7.16 1.69
CA ARG A 62 15.24 5.91 1.89
C ARG A 62 13.80 6.21 2.31
N LEU A 63 12.84 5.70 1.56
CA LEU A 63 11.41 5.81 1.85
C LEU A 63 10.89 4.42 2.27
N ASN A 64 10.22 4.34 3.42
CA ASN A 64 9.52 3.15 3.85
C ASN A 64 8.01 3.40 3.71
N ILE A 65 7.37 2.66 2.82
CA ILE A 65 5.94 2.76 2.56
C ILE A 65 5.25 1.61 3.28
N ILE A 66 4.28 1.96 4.12
CA ILE A 66 3.33 1.00 4.68
C ILE A 66 2.00 1.25 3.98
N ASP A 67 1.58 0.29 3.16
CA ASP A 67 0.22 0.25 2.63
C ASP A 67 -0.69 -0.35 3.69
N THR A 68 -1.84 0.29 3.96
CA THR A 68 -2.71 -0.12 5.07
C THR A 68 -4.14 -0.37 4.58
N PRO A 69 -4.89 -1.23 5.27
CA PRO A 69 -6.30 -1.48 4.94
C PRO A 69 -7.14 -0.20 4.98
N GLY A 70 -8.08 -0.07 4.03
CA GLY A 70 -9.04 1.05 3.99
C GLY A 70 -10.39 0.76 4.63
N HIS A 71 -10.70 -0.52 4.87
CA HIS A 71 -11.99 -0.95 5.41
C HIS A 71 -12.05 -0.73 6.92
N VAL A 72 -13.20 -0.28 7.41
CA VAL A 72 -13.44 0.01 8.83
C VAL A 72 -13.23 -1.19 9.76
N ASP A 73 -13.32 -2.41 9.23
CA ASP A 73 -13.18 -3.65 9.99
C ASP A 73 -11.72 -3.90 10.39
N PHE A 74 -10.78 -3.23 9.74
CA PHE A 74 -9.34 -3.36 9.97
C PHE A 74 -8.73 -2.11 10.61
N THR A 75 -9.56 -1.24 11.19
CA THR A 75 -9.15 0.02 11.84
C THR A 75 -8.06 -0.18 12.90
N ILE A 76 -8.08 -1.30 13.65
CA ILE A 76 -7.06 -1.62 14.66
C ILE A 76 -5.66 -1.74 14.03
N GLU A 77 -5.57 -2.31 12.83
CA GLU A 77 -4.30 -2.50 12.14
C GLU A 77 -3.74 -1.18 11.60
N VAL A 78 -4.60 -0.33 11.05
CA VAL A 78 -4.26 1.03 10.64
C VAL A 78 -3.63 1.79 11.83
N TYR A 79 -4.24 1.72 13.02
CA TYR A 79 -3.70 2.36 14.22
C TYR A 79 -2.37 1.77 14.70
N ARG A 80 -2.10 0.48 14.48
CA ARG A 80 -0.78 -0.11 14.77
C ARG A 80 0.28 0.40 13.80
N SER A 81 -0.04 0.47 12.51
CA SER A 81 0.85 0.99 11.47
C SER A 81 1.19 2.47 11.70
N LEU A 82 0.25 3.28 12.20
CA LEU A 82 0.49 4.69 12.54
C LEU A 82 1.52 4.89 13.66
N LYS A 83 1.69 3.94 14.59
CA LYS A 83 2.64 4.08 15.71
C LYS A 83 4.11 3.99 15.29
N VAL A 84 4.38 3.47 14.10
CA VAL A 84 5.73 3.22 13.58
C VAL A 84 6.09 4.12 12.38
N LEU A 85 5.23 5.08 12.04
CA LEU A 85 5.41 5.98 10.90
C LEU A 85 5.90 7.36 11.33
N ASP A 86 6.91 7.88 10.63
CA ASP A 86 7.45 9.23 10.82
C ASP A 86 6.56 10.33 10.18
N GLY A 87 5.60 9.94 9.34
CA GLY A 87 4.69 10.85 8.63
C GLY A 87 3.67 10.07 7.80
N GLY A 88 2.69 10.77 7.21
CA GLY A 88 1.67 10.09 6.45
C GLY A 88 0.94 10.93 5.40
N ILE A 89 0.40 10.20 4.44
CA ILE A 89 -0.31 10.69 3.27
C ILE A 89 -1.71 10.07 3.32
N GLY A 90 -2.74 10.90 3.26
CA GLY A 90 -4.15 10.51 3.31
C GLY A 90 -5.05 11.42 2.49
#